data_AF-A0A7C7H8D0-F1
#
_entry.id   AF-A0A7C7H8D0-F1
#
_cell.length_a   1.000
_cell.length_b   1.000
_cell.length_c   1.000
_cell.angle_alpha   90.00
_cell.angle_beta   90.00
_cell.angle_gamma   90.00
#
_symmetry.space_group_name_H-M   'P 1'
#
loop_
_entity.id
_entity.type
_entity.pdbx_description
1 polymer ?
#
loop_
_entity_poly.entity_id
_entity_poly.type
_entity_poly.pdbx_seq_one_letter_code
_entity_poly.pdbx_strand_id
1 'polypeptide(L)'
;MARGWESKAVESQQDEASRERQPADRRTDAQRTRDAKRYALSLARTRTAADLEHATHPAHRESLAHALRALDAKLRDLDIES
;
A
#
# COMPACT_ATOMS: atom_id res chain seq x y z
N MET A 1 -27.43 4.27 4.37
CA MET A 1 -26.87 5.56 3.90
C MET A 1 -25.39 5.56 4.23
N ALA A 2 -24.55 5.80 3.21
CA ALA A 2 -23.08 5.88 3.23
C ALA A 2 -22.34 4.89 4.16
N ARG A 3 -21.89 3.79 3.56
CA ARG A 3 -21.02 2.77 4.16
C ARG A 3 -19.68 3.39 4.57
N GLY A 4 -19.58 3.85 5.82
CA GLY A 4 -18.32 4.20 6.48
C GLY A 4 -17.70 2.97 7.12
N TRP A 5 -17.21 2.05 6.30
CA TRP A 5 -16.33 0.94 6.71
C TRP A 5 -15.00 1.19 5.99
N GLU A 6 -13.88 0.76 6.57
CA GLU A 6 -12.52 0.85 6.00
C GLU A 6 -11.63 2.05 6.40
N SER A 7 -11.67 2.51 7.66
CA SER A 7 -10.51 3.25 8.22
C SER A 7 -10.23 2.97 9.70
N LYS A 8 -10.63 1.80 10.22
CA LYS A 8 -10.40 1.43 11.64
C LYS A 8 -9.64 0.13 11.87
N ALA A 9 -9.02 -0.44 10.85
CA ALA A 9 -8.21 -1.63 11.00
C ALA A 9 -6.91 -1.46 10.23
N VAL A 10 -5.79 -1.60 10.94
CA VAL A 10 -4.41 -1.92 10.52
C VAL A 10 -3.41 -1.11 11.37
N GLU A 11 -3.59 -1.10 12.70
CA GLU A 11 -2.54 -0.67 13.63
C GLU A 11 -2.57 -1.47 14.95
N SER A 12 -3.06 -2.70 14.89
CA SER A 12 -2.99 -3.62 16.02
C SER A 12 -3.05 -5.04 15.48
N GLN A 13 -1.90 -5.70 15.37
CA GLN A 13 -1.75 -7.16 15.45
C GLN A 13 -0.31 -7.60 15.15
N GLN A 14 0.71 -7.10 15.86
CA GLN A 14 2.03 -7.77 15.82
C GLN A 14 2.80 -7.77 17.15
N ASP A 15 2.16 -7.45 18.28
CA ASP A 15 2.85 -7.47 19.59
C ASP A 15 2.79 -8.83 20.32
N GLU A 16 2.22 -9.88 19.72
CA GLU A 16 1.98 -11.16 20.42
C GLU A 16 2.49 -12.40 19.67
N ALA A 17 3.64 -12.31 19.00
CA ALA A 17 4.29 -13.46 18.34
C ALA A 17 5.78 -13.62 18.71
N SER A 18 6.20 -13.13 19.88
CA SER A 18 7.57 -13.27 20.41
C SER A 18 7.93 -14.66 20.93
N ARG A 19 7.30 -15.74 20.43
CA ARG A 19 7.61 -17.11 20.89
C ARG A 19 7.64 -18.06 19.70
N GLU A 20 8.81 -18.13 19.06
CA GLU A 20 9.46 -19.34 18.55
C GLU A 20 10.37 -19.03 17.34
N ARG A 21 11.65 -18.79 17.65
CA ARG A 21 12.83 -19.10 16.82
C ARG A 21 12.67 -18.92 15.29
N GLN A 22 12.50 -17.69 14.82
CA GLN A 22 12.96 -17.32 13.48
C GLN A 22 14.31 -16.60 13.55
N PRO A 23 15.20 -16.77 12.55
CA PRO A 23 16.45 -16.02 12.50
C PRO A 23 16.11 -14.54 12.64
N ALA A 24 16.71 -13.86 13.61
CA ALA A 24 16.41 -12.47 13.92
C ALA A 24 16.44 -11.66 12.63
N ASP A 25 15.27 -11.24 12.17
CA ASP A 25 15.14 -10.38 11.01
C ASP A 25 15.93 -9.12 11.34
N ARG A 26 17.13 -8.98 10.74
CA ARG A 26 18.06 -7.87 10.98
C ARG A 26 17.52 -6.55 10.46
N ARG A 27 16.29 -6.52 9.92
CA ARG A 27 15.61 -5.28 9.58
C ARG A 27 15.35 -4.48 10.86
N THR A 28 15.78 -3.24 10.82
CA THR A 28 15.37 -2.21 11.80
C THR A 28 13.86 -1.95 11.68
N ASP A 29 13.24 -1.40 12.72
CA ASP A 29 11.82 -1.00 12.67
C ASP A 29 11.53 -0.08 11.49
N ALA A 30 12.45 0.84 11.19
CA ALA A 30 12.36 1.73 10.03
C ALA A 30 12.31 0.97 8.69
N GLN A 31 13.11 -0.10 8.54
CA GLN A 31 13.08 -0.95 7.34
C GLN A 31 11.78 -1.74 7.24
N ARG A 32 11.25 -2.27 8.35
CA ARG A 32 9.95 -2.95 8.37
C ARG A 32 8.80 -2.03 7.98
N THR A 33 8.73 -0.84 8.58
CA THR A 33 7.71 0.17 8.23
C THR A 33 7.79 0.56 6.76
N ARG A 34 9.00 0.70 6.23
CA ARG A 34 9.22 1.00 4.81
C ARG A 34 8.74 -0.12 3.90
N ASP A 35 9.11 -1.36 4.19
CA ASP A 35 8.69 -2.53 3.41
C ASP A 35 7.16 -2.67 3.42
N ALA A 36 6.53 -2.47 4.58
CA ALA A 36 5.07 -2.45 4.71
C ALA A 36 4.42 -1.32 3.88
N LYS A 37 4.99 -0.12 3.93
CA LYS A 37 4.53 1.04 3.13
C LYS A 37 4.66 0.77 1.63
N ARG A 38 5.78 0.19 1.19
CA ARG A 38 6.02 -0.19 -0.21
C ARG A 38 5.02 -1.25 -0.68
N TYR A 39 4.78 -2.26 0.15
CA TYR A 39 3.81 -3.31 -0.13
C TYR A 39 2.39 -2.73 -0.30
N ALA A 40 1.95 -1.89 0.65
CA ALA A 40 0.65 -1.25 0.60
C ALA A 40 0.46 -0.37 -0.65
N LEU A 41 1.47 0.44 -1.01
CA LEU A 41 1.45 1.27 -2.21
C LEU A 41 1.41 0.42 -3.50
N SER A 42 2.17 -0.68 -3.53
CA SER A 42 2.19 -1.59 -4.68
C SER A 42 0.85 -2.29 -4.88
N LEU A 43 0.20 -2.72 -3.79
CA LEU A 43 -1.13 -3.32 -3.84
C LEU A 43 -2.17 -2.32 -4.36
N ALA A 44 -2.15 -1.09 -3.84
CA ALA A 44 -3.04 -0.02 -4.32
C ALA A 44 -2.83 0.27 -5.81
N ARG A 45 -1.57 0.35 -6.26
CA ARG A 45 -1.21 0.57 -7.67
C ARG A 45 -1.80 -0.51 -8.56
N THR A 46 -1.61 -1.78 -8.21
CA THR A 46 -2.13 -2.92 -8.98
C THR A 46 -3.65 -2.88 -9.07
N ARG A 47 -4.35 -2.59 -7.96
CA ARG A 47 -5.80 -2.46 -7.96
C ARG A 47 -6.27 -1.32 -8.85
N THR A 48 -5.68 -0.13 -8.72
CA THR A 48 -6.04 1.03 -9.56
C THR A 48 -5.77 0.79 -11.05
N ALA A 49 -4.70 0.06 -11.39
CA ALA A 49 -4.43 -0.33 -12.77
C ALA A 49 -5.50 -1.28 -13.31
N ALA A 50 -5.89 -2.31 -12.55
CA ALA A 50 -6.97 -3.21 -12.93
C ALA A 50 -8.31 -2.47 -13.07
N ASP A 51 -8.63 -1.56 -12.14
CA ASP A 51 -9.83 -0.72 -12.22
C ASP A 51 -9.81 0.15 -13.49
N LEU A 52 -8.65 0.68 -13.88
CA LEU A 52 -8.50 1.49 -15.11
C LEU A 52 -8.72 0.67 -16.38
N GLU A 53 -8.26 -0.58 -16.40
CA GLU A 53 -8.48 -1.50 -17.53
C GLU A 53 -9.97 -1.80 -17.73
N HIS A 54 -10.72 -1.98 -16.64
CA HIS A 54 -12.15 -2.26 -16.68
C HIS A 54 -13.04 -0.99 -16.77
N ALA A 55 -12.50 0.19 -16.48
CA ALA A 55 -13.26 1.43 -16.51
C ALA A 55 -13.66 1.83 -17.94
N THR A 56 -14.95 2.02 -18.16
CA THR A 56 -15.52 2.43 -19.45
C THR A 56 -15.78 3.93 -19.55
N HIS A 57 -16.04 4.59 -18.42
CA HIS A 57 -16.40 6.00 -18.38
C HIS A 57 -15.17 6.92 -18.47
N PRO A 58 -15.08 7.86 -19.43
CA PRO A 58 -13.89 8.69 -19.65
C PRO A 58 -13.40 9.45 -18.41
N ALA A 59 -14.30 10.15 -17.71
CA ALA A 59 -13.94 10.89 -16.49
C ALA A 59 -13.42 9.99 -15.35
N HIS A 60 -13.93 8.75 -15.27
CA HIS A 60 -13.49 7.80 -14.25
C HIS A 60 -12.11 7.23 -14.61
N ARG A 61 -11.87 6.92 -15.89
CA ARG A 61 -10.56 6.52 -16.39
C ARG A 61 -9.51 7.60 -16.14
N GLU A 62 -9.84 8.86 -16.41
CA GLU A 62 -8.94 9.99 -16.12
C GLU A 62 -8.59 10.04 -14.64
N SER A 63 -9.59 9.97 -13.76
CA SER A 63 -9.39 9.96 -12.30
C SER A 63 -8.49 8.80 -11.84
N LEU A 64 -8.72 7.59 -12.36
CA LEU A 64 -7.89 6.41 -12.06
C LEU A 64 -6.47 6.57 -12.59
N ALA A 65 -6.29 7.15 -13.78
CA ALA A 65 -4.97 7.42 -14.33
C ALA A 65 -4.19 8.46 -13.49
N HIS A 66 -4.86 9.49 -12.96
CA HIS A 66 -4.25 10.43 -12.01
C HIS A 66 -3.85 9.75 -10.71
N ALA A 67 -4.73 8.92 -10.15
CA ALA A 67 -4.44 8.14 -8.95
C ALA A 67 -3.23 7.21 -9.15
N LEU A 68 -3.17 6.52 -10.29
CA LEU A 68 -2.06 5.63 -10.64
C LEU A 68 -0.73 6.39 -10.72
N ARG A 69 -0.70 7.56 -11.38
CA ARG A 69 0.50 8.42 -11.43
C ARG A 69 0.96 8.88 -10.04
N ALA A 70 0.03 9.20 -9.16
CA ALA A 70 0.35 9.61 -7.80
C ALA A 70 0.93 8.44 -6.98
N LEU A 71 0.39 7.23 -7.13
CA LEU A 71 0.92 6.02 -6.49
C LEU A 71 2.33 5.69 -7.00
N ASP A 72 2.55 5.80 -8.31
CA ASP A 72 3.86 5.62 -8.93
C ASP A 72 4.89 6.63 -8.41
N ALA A 73 4.50 7.90 -8.24
CA ALA A 73 5.37 8.92 -7.67
C ALA A 73 5.77 8.58 -6.23
N LYS A 74 4.81 8.16 -5.40
CA LYS A 74 5.08 7.75 -4.01
C LYS A 74 5.99 6.53 -3.92
N LEU A 75 5.84 5.56 -4.82
CA LEU A 75 6.72 4.39 -4.89
C LEU A 75 8.13 4.77 -5.30
N ARG A 76 8.30 5.67 -6.27
CA ARG A 76 9.62 6.18 -6.67
C ARG A 76 10.30 6.95 -5.55
N ASP A 77 9.58 7.84 -4.89
CA ASP A 77 10.07 8.61 -3.75
C ASP A 77 10.55 7.66 -2.63
N LEU A 78 9.71 6.67 -2.30
CA LEU A 78 10.04 5.61 -1.36
C LEU A 78 11.17 4.69 -1.83
N ASP A 79 11.62 4.72 -3.08
CA ASP A 79 12.76 3.95 -3.58
C ASP A 79 14.04 4.79 -3.66
N ILE A 80 13.93 6.11 -3.79
CA ILE A 80 15.07 7.03 -3.77
C ILE A 80 15.57 7.24 -2.34
N GLU A 81 14.70 7.15 -1.34
CA GLU A 81 15.06 7.26 0.07
C GLU A 81 15.88 6.07 0.63
N SER A 82 16.30 5.08 -0.19
CA SER A 82 17.08 3.86 0.22
C SER A 82 18.49 3.93 -0.28
#